data_AF-A0A9W6T0T1-F1
#
_entry.id   AF-A0A9W6T0T1-F1
#
_cell.length_a   1.000
_cell.length_b   1.000
_cell.length_c   1.000
_cell.angle_alpha   90.00
_cell.angle_beta   90.00
_cell.angle_gamma   90.00
#
_symmetry.space_group_name_H-M   'P 1'
#
loop_
_entity.id
_entity.type
_entity.pdbx_description
1 polymer ?
#
loop_
_entity_poly.entity_id
_entity_poly.type
_entity_poly.pdbx_seq_one_letter_code
_entity_poly.pdbx_strand_id
1 'polypeptide(L)'
;MSDVKTSVIVLANTILGTGLLSIPYAIKSDGLALGVILVIASACTSAFGLYCLAIAAKFAVPGHASFFALSKLTVPQLGIVFDLAIAVKCFGVGCSYLIVIGDLMPQIMTSLLDPDFLDGHDYLANRTLWITVFLIIILPLVYKRNLDSLRTASLIALASVAYLVILVIVHFVHILFGGKENIIKGDIHYFQPASLTSIDHNLTSTKSSP
;
A
#
# COMPACT_ATOMS: atom_id res chain seq x y z
N MET A 1 17.10 18.76 -15.73
CA MET A 1 17.54 17.42 -15.22
C MET A 1 16.99 17.09 -13.83
N SER A 2 16.55 18.09 -13.05
CA SER A 2 15.87 17.93 -11.76
C SER A 2 14.45 17.37 -11.85
N ASP A 3 13.71 17.65 -12.94
CA ASP A 3 12.30 17.25 -13.06
C ASP A 3 12.14 15.75 -13.28
N VAL A 4 12.92 15.15 -14.19
CA VAL A 4 12.84 13.69 -14.43
C VAL A 4 13.12 12.90 -13.16
N LYS A 5 14.17 13.27 -12.40
CA LYS A 5 14.50 12.62 -11.12
C LYS A 5 13.36 12.76 -10.10
N THR A 6 12.75 13.93 -10.04
CA THR A 6 11.62 14.19 -9.14
C THR A 6 10.39 13.38 -9.52
N SER A 7 10.07 13.33 -10.82
CA SER A 7 8.96 12.52 -11.32
C SER A 7 9.15 11.03 -11.03
N VAL A 8 10.38 10.51 -11.17
CA VAL A 8 10.70 9.12 -10.81
C VAL A 8 10.49 8.87 -9.32
N ILE A 9 10.90 9.80 -8.45
CA ILE A 9 10.72 9.67 -6.99
C ILE A 9 9.24 9.67 -6.61
N VAL A 10 8.45 10.59 -7.18
CA VAL A 10 7.00 10.67 -6.94
C VAL A 10 6.30 9.40 -7.43
N LEU A 11 6.69 8.91 -8.62
CA LEU A 11 6.16 7.66 -9.16
C LEU A 11 6.53 6.46 -8.28
N ALA A 12 7.78 6.36 -7.85
CA ALA A 12 8.26 5.29 -6.97
C ALA A 12 7.52 5.29 -5.63
N ASN A 13 7.34 6.46 -5.00
CA ASN A 13 6.60 6.60 -3.75
C ASN A 13 5.15 6.09 -3.88
N THR A 14 4.52 6.37 -5.03
CA THR A 14 3.14 5.92 -5.32
C THR A 14 3.04 4.41 -5.51
N ILE A 15 4.04 3.79 -6.15
CA ILE A 15 4.10 2.34 -6.37
C ILE A 15 4.39 1.59 -5.06
N LEU A 16 5.32 2.11 -4.24
CA LEU A 16 5.71 1.49 -2.98
C LEU A 16 4.56 1.49 -1.98
N GLY A 17 3.96 2.67 -1.74
CA GLY A 17 2.69 2.89 -1.03
C GLY A 17 2.34 1.93 0.12
N THR A 18 1.04 1.66 0.30
CA THR A 18 0.56 0.60 1.20
C THR A 18 0.81 -0.80 0.67
N GLY A 19 1.07 -0.93 -0.65
CA GLY A 19 1.29 -2.22 -1.32
C GLY A 19 2.45 -3.00 -0.73
N LEU A 20 3.51 -2.32 -0.28
CA LEU A 20 4.67 -2.96 0.37
C LEU A 20 4.29 -3.77 1.61
N LEU A 21 3.33 -3.28 2.41
CA LEU A 21 2.87 -3.97 3.62
C LEU A 21 1.98 -5.19 3.30
N SER A 22 1.33 -5.19 2.14
CA SER A 22 0.43 -6.26 1.69
C SER A 22 1.16 -7.42 1.02
N ILE A 23 2.33 -7.19 0.42
CA ILE A 23 3.14 -8.24 -0.23
C ILE A 23 3.47 -9.43 0.69
N PRO A 24 3.99 -9.24 1.93
CA PRO A 24 4.28 -10.38 2.80
C PRO A 24 3.02 -11.15 3.20
N TYR A 25 1.89 -10.46 3.34
CA TYR A 25 0.60 -11.09 3.60
C TYR A 25 0.11 -11.94 2.41
N ALA A 26 0.26 -11.45 1.19
CA ALA A 26 -0.10 -12.18 -0.03
C ALA A 26 0.76 -13.44 -0.23
N ILE A 27 2.07 -13.35 0.03
CA ILE A 27 2.97 -14.53 -0.04
C ILE A 27 2.61 -15.55 1.05
N LYS A 28 2.22 -15.07 2.24
CA LYS A 28 1.76 -15.94 3.34
C LYS A 28 0.45 -16.65 3.00
N SER A 29 -0.49 -16.03 2.27
CA SER A 29 -1.78 -16.63 1.93
C SER A 29 -1.71 -17.62 0.77
N ASP A 30 -0.93 -17.29 -0.26
CA ASP A 30 -0.95 -17.99 -1.55
C ASP A 30 0.21 -19.00 -1.69
N GLY A 31 1.15 -18.99 -0.75
CA GLY A 31 2.36 -19.80 -0.79
C GLY A 31 3.49 -19.14 -1.59
N LEU A 32 4.73 -19.60 -1.36
CA LEU A 32 5.91 -18.93 -1.88
C LEU A 32 5.99 -18.93 -3.41
N ALA A 33 5.74 -20.09 -4.05
CA ALA A 33 5.89 -20.23 -5.50
C ALA A 33 4.82 -19.43 -6.26
N LEU A 34 3.54 -19.60 -5.88
CA LEU A 34 2.43 -18.88 -6.51
C LEU A 34 2.51 -17.38 -6.23
N GLY A 35 2.85 -16.96 -5.00
CA GLY A 35 3.04 -15.55 -4.65
C GLY A 35 4.09 -14.86 -5.50
N VAL A 36 5.27 -15.49 -5.70
CA VAL A 36 6.34 -14.92 -6.55
C VAL A 36 5.90 -14.84 -8.02
N ILE A 37 5.24 -15.87 -8.54
CA ILE A 37 4.73 -15.87 -9.92
C ILE A 37 3.71 -14.74 -10.13
N LEU A 38 2.78 -14.55 -9.18
CA LEU A 38 1.77 -13.48 -9.24
C LEU A 38 2.40 -12.10 -9.18
N VAL A 39 3.42 -11.90 -8.33
CA VAL A 39 4.16 -10.63 -8.27
C VAL A 39 4.85 -10.35 -9.60
N ILE A 40 5.56 -11.31 -10.18
CA ILE A 40 6.23 -11.15 -11.49
C ILE A 40 5.21 -10.86 -12.59
N ALA A 41 4.10 -11.60 -12.63
CA ALA A 41 3.02 -11.37 -13.60
C ALA A 41 2.45 -9.95 -13.46
N SER A 42 2.17 -9.50 -12.23
CA SER A 42 1.66 -8.14 -11.96
C SER A 42 2.66 -7.06 -12.37
N ALA A 43 3.96 -7.30 -12.19
CA ALA A 43 5.01 -6.37 -12.60
C ALA A 43 5.09 -6.26 -14.13
N CYS A 44 5.04 -7.39 -14.85
CA CYS A 44 5.00 -7.40 -16.31
C CYS A 44 3.76 -6.68 -16.86
N THR A 45 2.58 -6.96 -16.32
CA THR A 45 1.33 -6.30 -16.72
C THR A 45 1.36 -4.80 -16.43
N SER A 46 1.89 -4.38 -15.27
CA SER A 46 2.02 -2.97 -14.91
C SER A 46 3.03 -2.24 -15.80
N ALA A 47 4.17 -2.86 -16.11
CA ALA A 47 5.17 -2.31 -17.01
C ALA A 47 4.61 -2.14 -18.44
N PHE A 48 3.89 -3.13 -18.95
CA PHE A 48 3.20 -3.05 -20.24
C PHE A 48 2.15 -1.94 -20.25
N GLY A 49 1.31 -1.85 -19.21
CA GLY A 49 0.32 -0.78 -19.08
C GLY A 49 0.94 0.62 -19.04
N LEU A 50 2.03 0.79 -18.28
CA LEU A 50 2.78 2.05 -18.22
C LEU A 50 3.43 2.39 -19.57
N TYR A 51 3.93 1.40 -20.31
CA TYR A 51 4.49 1.59 -21.64
C TYR A 51 3.43 2.07 -22.65
N CYS A 52 2.28 1.40 -22.69
CA CYS A 52 1.15 1.82 -23.53
C CYS A 52 0.70 3.25 -23.19
N LEU A 53 0.61 3.57 -21.89
CA LEU A 53 0.24 4.90 -21.42
C LEU A 53 1.29 5.96 -21.80
N ALA A 54 2.57 5.64 -21.67
CA ALA A 54 3.66 6.54 -22.03
C ALA A 54 3.68 6.85 -23.52
N ILE A 55 3.34 5.88 -24.38
CA ILE A 55 3.16 6.10 -25.81
C ILE A 55 1.95 6.98 -26.06
N ALA A 56 0.79 6.66 -25.46
CA ALA A 56 -0.42 7.45 -25.62
C ALA A 56 -0.21 8.92 -25.21
N ALA A 57 0.50 9.15 -24.10
CA ALA A 57 0.82 10.48 -23.60
C ALA A 57 1.62 11.35 -24.60
N LYS A 58 2.39 10.75 -25.52
CA LYS A 58 3.11 11.50 -26.57
C LYS A 58 2.17 12.10 -27.62
N PHE A 59 0.96 11.54 -27.78
CA PHE A 59 -0.04 12.03 -28.73
C PHE A 59 -0.96 13.10 -28.11
N ALA A 60 -0.88 13.34 -26.79
CA ALA A 60 -1.64 14.40 -26.14
C ALA A 60 -1.02 15.79 -26.38
N VAL A 61 -1.85 16.83 -26.38
CA VAL A 61 -1.39 18.22 -26.50
C VAL A 61 -0.46 18.57 -25.31
N PRO A 62 0.76 19.08 -25.57
CA PRO A 62 1.69 19.48 -24.52
C PRO A 62 1.04 20.49 -23.55
N GLY A 63 1.13 20.21 -22.24
CA GLY A 63 0.62 21.09 -21.18
C GLY A 63 -0.82 20.83 -20.72
N HIS A 64 -1.61 20.00 -21.43
CA HIS A 64 -2.97 19.58 -21.03
C HIS A 64 -3.18 18.07 -21.24
N ALA A 65 -2.15 17.27 -20.94
CA ALA A 65 -2.19 15.81 -21.03
C ALA A 65 -3.02 15.21 -19.87
N SER A 66 -4.32 15.48 -19.86
CA SER A 66 -5.29 14.75 -19.04
C SER A 66 -5.80 13.53 -19.80
N PHE A 67 -6.08 12.44 -19.09
CA PHE A 67 -6.74 11.25 -19.65
C PHE A 67 -8.04 11.61 -20.39
N PHE A 68 -8.71 12.68 -19.97
CA PHE A 68 -9.86 13.25 -20.68
C PHE A 68 -9.52 13.74 -22.09
N ALA A 69 -8.40 14.46 -22.26
CA ALA A 69 -7.94 14.97 -23.56
C ALA A 69 -7.49 13.82 -24.49
N LEU A 70 -6.89 12.77 -23.93
CA LEU A 70 -6.55 11.54 -24.67
C LEU A 70 -7.81 10.78 -25.11
N SER A 71 -8.80 10.66 -24.22
CA SER A 71 -10.05 9.98 -24.54
C SER A 71 -10.87 10.67 -25.64
N LYS A 72 -10.83 12.01 -25.69
CA LYS A 72 -11.44 12.82 -26.77
C LYS A 72 -10.79 12.55 -28.13
N LEU A 73 -9.51 12.17 -28.15
CA LEU A 73 -8.75 11.88 -29.36
C LEU A 73 -8.97 10.45 -29.89
N THR A 74 -9.20 9.47 -29.01
CA THR A 74 -9.32 8.06 -29.39
C THR A 74 -10.78 7.60 -29.49
N VAL A 75 -11.59 7.77 -28.44
CA VAL A 75 -13.01 7.38 -28.41
C VAL A 75 -13.79 8.28 -27.44
N PRO A 76 -14.50 9.33 -27.91
CA PRO A 76 -15.11 10.35 -27.05
C PRO A 76 -16.22 9.84 -26.12
N GLN A 77 -16.80 8.66 -26.40
CA GLN A 77 -17.85 8.04 -25.58
C GLN A 77 -17.29 7.26 -24.37
N LEU A 78 -16.05 6.76 -24.43
CA LEU A 78 -15.44 5.98 -23.34
C LEU A 78 -14.67 6.84 -22.33
N GLY A 79 -14.44 8.12 -22.64
CA GLY A 79 -13.65 9.02 -21.79
C GLY A 79 -14.19 9.20 -20.38
N ILE A 80 -15.51 9.27 -20.24
CA ILE A 80 -16.18 9.41 -18.94
C ILE A 80 -15.96 8.16 -18.07
N VAL A 81 -15.97 6.97 -18.68
CA VAL A 81 -15.76 5.70 -17.96
C VAL A 81 -14.33 5.60 -17.45
N PHE A 82 -13.34 5.99 -18.26
CA PHE A 82 -11.94 6.01 -17.83
C PHE A 82 -11.66 7.04 -16.74
N ASP A 83 -12.23 8.24 -16.86
CA ASP A 83 -12.09 9.28 -15.83
C ASP A 83 -12.72 8.86 -14.51
N LEU A 84 -13.92 8.25 -14.56
CA LEU A 84 -14.57 7.67 -13.39
C LEU A 84 -13.75 6.53 -12.78
N ALA A 85 -13.17 5.65 -13.60
CA ALA A 85 -12.31 4.57 -13.11
C ALA A 85 -11.06 5.11 -12.39
N ILE A 86 -10.44 6.16 -12.93
CA ILE A 86 -9.30 6.84 -12.29
C ILE A 86 -9.74 7.49 -10.98
N ALA A 87 -10.88 8.19 -10.97
CA ALA A 87 -11.42 8.81 -9.76
C ALA A 87 -11.68 7.78 -8.65
N VAL A 88 -12.32 6.65 -8.98
CA VAL A 88 -12.57 5.55 -8.03
C VAL A 88 -11.27 4.91 -7.55
N LYS A 89 -10.29 4.68 -8.44
CA LYS A 89 -8.94 4.20 -8.08
C LYS A 89 -8.26 5.15 -7.09
N CYS A 90 -8.25 6.45 -7.39
CA CYS A 90 -7.61 7.45 -6.54
C CYS A 90 -8.30 7.56 -5.18
N PHE A 91 -9.64 7.54 -5.17
CA PHE A 91 -10.43 7.51 -3.95
C PHE A 91 -10.09 6.27 -3.10
N GLY A 92 -10.04 5.09 -3.72
CA GLY A 92 -9.69 3.84 -3.03
C GLY A 92 -8.30 3.87 -2.39
N VAL A 93 -7.29 4.40 -3.11
CA VAL A 93 -5.93 4.55 -2.56
C VAL A 93 -5.92 5.57 -1.40
N GLY A 94 -6.63 6.69 -1.53
CA GLY A 94 -6.75 7.68 -0.46
C GLY A 94 -7.39 7.09 0.81
N CYS A 95 -8.49 6.34 0.66
CA CYS A 95 -9.14 5.64 1.76
C CYS A 95 -8.23 4.57 2.38
N SER A 96 -7.46 3.82 1.57
CA SER A 96 -6.51 2.82 2.07
C SER A 96 -5.44 3.47 2.96
N TYR A 97 -4.88 4.61 2.56
CA TYR A 97 -3.93 5.34 3.41
C TYR A 97 -4.56 5.81 4.73
N LEU A 98 -5.81 6.28 4.69
CA LEU A 98 -6.51 6.74 5.90
C LEU A 98 -6.76 5.58 6.88
N ILE A 99 -7.11 4.39 6.37
CA ILE A 99 -7.26 3.18 7.18
C ILE A 99 -5.94 2.78 7.82
N VAL A 100 -4.86 2.73 7.04
CA VAL A 100 -3.53 2.36 7.55
C VAL A 100 -3.07 3.33 8.64
N ILE A 101 -3.25 4.64 8.46
CA ILE A 101 -2.94 5.63 9.49
C ILE A 101 -3.82 5.42 10.73
N GLY A 102 -5.12 5.17 10.55
CA GLY A 102 -6.04 4.89 11.64
C GLY A 102 -5.70 3.63 12.44
N ASP A 103 -5.06 2.65 11.82
CA ASP A 103 -4.65 1.40 12.47
C ASP A 103 -3.27 1.53 13.14
N LEU A 104 -2.36 2.30 12.53
CA LEU A 104 -0.99 2.49 13.04
C LEU A 104 -0.92 3.51 14.18
N MET A 105 -1.72 4.58 14.15
CA MET A 105 -1.64 5.65 15.15
C MET A 105 -1.96 5.18 16.58
N PRO A 106 -3.03 4.40 16.84
CA PRO A 106 -3.27 3.83 18.16
C PRO A 106 -2.09 3.01 18.68
N GLN A 107 -1.50 2.15 17.82
CA GLN A 107 -0.37 1.30 18.18
C GLN A 107 0.88 2.11 18.53
N ILE A 108 1.14 3.19 17.79
CA ILE A 108 2.25 4.11 18.05
C ILE A 108 2.02 4.82 19.39
N MET A 109 0.80 5.29 19.66
CA MET A 109 0.48 5.93 20.95
C MET A 109 0.64 4.98 22.12
N THR A 110 0.14 3.74 22.02
CA THR A 110 0.31 2.75 23.10
C THR A 110 1.76 2.33 23.30
N SER A 111 2.61 2.45 22.27
CA SER A 111 4.04 2.11 22.37
C SER A 111 4.91 3.28 22.87
N LEU A 112 4.43 4.52 22.73
CA LEU A 112 5.17 5.74 23.12
C LEU A 112 4.71 6.33 24.45
N LEU A 113 3.45 6.12 24.85
CA LEU A 113 2.90 6.64 26.10
C LEU A 113 3.02 5.58 27.22
N ASP A 114 3.34 6.03 28.42
CA ASP A 114 3.35 5.17 29.61
C ASP A 114 1.93 4.62 29.91
N PRO A 115 1.81 3.36 30.41
CA PRO A 115 0.52 2.73 30.70
C PRO A 115 -0.38 3.57 31.62
N ASP A 116 0.22 4.25 32.60
CA ASP A 116 -0.48 5.08 33.58
C ASP A 116 -1.19 6.30 32.96
N PHE A 117 -0.75 6.78 31.80
CA PHE A 117 -1.39 7.89 31.08
C PHE A 117 -2.54 7.42 30.18
N LEU A 118 -2.50 6.15 29.77
CA LEU A 118 -3.47 5.51 28.88
C LEU A 118 -4.73 5.03 29.62
N ASP A 119 -4.62 4.63 30.89
CA ASP A 119 -5.73 4.16 31.73
C ASP A 119 -6.87 5.18 31.94
N GLY A 120 -6.65 6.45 31.58
CA GLY A 120 -7.68 7.52 31.59
C GLY A 120 -8.12 8.03 30.21
N HIS A 121 -7.52 7.55 29.12
CA HIS A 121 -7.68 8.11 27.77
C HIS A 121 -7.96 7.03 26.71
N ASP A 122 -8.95 6.16 26.94
CA ASP A 122 -9.42 5.14 25.99
C ASP A 122 -9.73 5.69 24.58
N TYR A 123 -10.05 6.98 24.49
CA TYR A 123 -10.28 7.68 23.23
C TYR A 123 -9.03 7.72 22.33
N LEU A 124 -7.82 7.73 22.89
CA LEU A 124 -6.55 7.75 22.13
C LEU A 124 -6.22 6.38 21.50
N ALA A 125 -6.79 5.30 22.03
CA ALA A 125 -6.69 3.96 21.44
C ALA A 125 -7.72 3.72 20.32
N ASN A 126 -8.68 4.64 20.14
CA ASN A 126 -9.75 4.45 19.17
C ASN A 126 -9.34 4.87 17.75
N ARG A 127 -9.24 3.88 16.86
CA ARG A 127 -9.03 4.05 15.40
C ARG A 127 -9.93 5.11 14.77
N THR A 128 -11.21 5.15 15.14
CA THR A 128 -12.19 6.06 14.53
C THR A 128 -11.84 7.52 14.79
N LEU A 129 -11.32 7.83 15.97
CA LEU A 129 -10.92 9.18 16.33
C LEU A 129 -9.76 9.65 15.45
N TRP A 130 -8.74 8.81 15.27
CA TRP A 130 -7.61 9.10 14.39
C TRP A 130 -8.02 9.29 12.94
N ILE A 131 -8.89 8.42 12.42
CA ILE A 131 -9.43 8.55 11.06
C ILE A 131 -10.13 9.91 10.88
N THR A 132 -10.99 10.31 11.84
CA THR A 132 -11.71 11.60 11.76
C THR A 132 -10.77 12.81 11.86
N VAL A 133 -9.78 12.77 12.76
CA VAL A 133 -8.79 13.85 12.92
C VAL A 133 -7.96 14.02 11.64
N PHE A 134 -7.43 12.92 11.08
CA PHE A 134 -6.66 12.98 9.85
C PHE A 134 -7.53 13.43 8.66
N LEU A 135 -8.80 13.03 8.61
CA LEU A 135 -9.73 13.51 7.58
C LEU A 135 -9.91 15.03 7.62
N ILE A 136 -10.08 15.60 8.82
CA ILE A 136 -10.21 17.06 9.02
C ILE A 136 -8.92 17.79 8.61
N ILE A 137 -7.74 17.19 8.86
CA ILE A 137 -6.44 17.78 8.49
C ILE A 137 -6.16 17.66 6.99
N ILE A 138 -6.55 16.55 6.35
CA ILE A 138 -6.34 16.31 4.92
C ILE A 138 -7.22 17.24 4.08
N LEU A 139 -8.45 17.53 4.51
CA LEU A 139 -9.40 18.35 3.78
C LEU A 139 -8.87 19.75 3.36
N PRO A 140 -8.29 20.58 4.25
CA PRO A 140 -7.66 21.85 3.86
C PRO A 140 -6.36 21.64 3.07
N LEU A 141 -5.69 20.50 3.25
CA LEU A 141 -4.45 20.20 2.54
C LEU A 141 -4.69 19.91 1.06
N VAL A 142 -5.82 19.28 0.71
CA VAL A 142 -6.25 19.06 -0.68
C VAL A 142 -6.57 20.38 -1.40
N TYR A 143 -6.91 21.44 -0.67
CA TYR A 143 -7.17 22.76 -1.25
C TYR A 143 -5.89 23.55 -1.58
N LYS A 144 -4.70 23.13 -1.10
CA LYS A 144 -3.46 23.81 -1.46
C LYS A 144 -3.12 23.62 -2.94
N ARG A 145 -3.12 24.74 -3.65
CA ARG A 145 -2.91 24.82 -5.11
C ARG A 145 -1.45 24.64 -5.56
N ASN A 146 -0.48 24.74 -4.62
CA ASN A 146 0.95 24.63 -4.94
C ASN A 146 1.48 23.22 -4.59
N LEU A 147 1.84 22.46 -5.63
CA LEU A 147 2.37 21.09 -5.52
C LEU A 147 3.86 21.03 -5.16
N ASP A 148 4.53 22.17 -5.00
CA ASP A 148 5.96 22.21 -4.68
C ASP A 148 6.28 21.58 -3.31
N SER A 149 5.36 21.67 -2.34
CA SER A 149 5.54 21.01 -1.04
C SER A 149 5.54 19.48 -1.13
N LEU A 150 4.88 18.90 -2.15
CA LEU A 150 4.82 17.45 -2.33
C LEU A 150 6.15 16.88 -2.80
N ARG A 151 6.98 17.69 -3.47
CA ARG A 151 8.33 17.27 -3.88
C ARG A 151 9.19 16.94 -2.67
N THR A 152 9.20 17.82 -1.66
CA THR A 152 9.93 17.60 -0.41
C THR A 152 9.32 16.46 0.38
N ALA A 153 7.98 16.37 0.45
CA ALA A 153 7.30 15.26 1.12
C ALA A 153 7.63 13.90 0.49
N SER A 154 7.72 13.82 -0.85
CA SER A 154 8.06 12.58 -1.56
C SER A 154 9.50 12.13 -1.31
N LEU A 155 10.43 13.08 -1.15
CA LEU A 155 11.81 12.76 -0.75
C LEU A 155 11.87 12.18 0.66
N ILE A 156 11.16 12.78 1.62
CA ILE A 156 11.08 12.31 2.99
C ILE A 156 10.39 10.93 3.05
N ALA A 157 9.30 10.74 2.29
CA ALA A 157 8.60 9.47 2.20
C ALA A 157 9.51 8.36 1.66
N LEU A 158 10.28 8.63 0.60
CA LEU A 158 11.22 7.65 0.05
C LEU A 158 12.33 7.30 1.06
N ALA A 159 12.84 8.27 1.80
CA ALA A 159 13.79 8.03 2.90
C ALA A 159 13.16 7.17 4.02
N SER A 160 11.88 7.40 4.34
CA SER A 160 11.14 6.59 5.32
C SER A 160 10.97 5.14 4.84
N VAL A 161 10.70 4.90 3.55
CA VAL A 161 10.64 3.55 3.00
C VAL A 161 12.01 2.88 3.02
N ALA A 162 13.08 3.61 2.67
CA ALA A 162 14.44 3.10 2.79
C ALA A 162 14.79 2.71 4.24
N TYR A 163 14.38 3.53 5.21
CA TYR A 163 14.50 3.20 6.64
C TYR A 163 13.74 1.93 7.01
N LEU A 164 12.50 1.76 6.54
CA LEU A 164 11.70 0.54 6.74
C LEU A 164 12.46 -0.69 6.20
N VAL A 165 13.02 -0.62 4.99
CA VAL A 165 13.79 -1.72 4.40
C VAL A 165 15.02 -2.07 5.26
N ILE A 166 15.75 -1.07 5.75
CA ILE A 166 16.90 -1.29 6.66
C ILE A 166 16.43 -1.96 7.94
N LEU A 167 15.33 -1.49 8.54
CA LEU A 167 14.75 -2.06 9.76
C LEU A 167 14.39 -3.53 9.56
N VAL A 168 13.76 -3.88 8.43
CA VAL A 168 13.43 -5.28 8.08
C VAL A 168 14.69 -6.14 7.95
N ILE A 169 15.73 -5.65 7.28
CA ILE A 169 16.99 -6.39 7.13
C ILE A 169 17.67 -6.60 8.49
N VAL A 170 17.74 -5.56 9.32
CA VAL A 170 18.34 -5.64 10.67
C VAL A 170 17.55 -6.63 11.54
N HIS A 171 16.22 -6.56 11.51
CA HIS A 171 15.36 -7.49 12.25
C HIS A 171 15.52 -8.93 11.75
N PHE A 172 15.61 -9.14 10.42
CA PHE A 172 15.86 -10.44 9.83
C PHE A 172 17.22 -11.02 10.23
N VAL A 173 18.28 -10.21 10.22
CA VAL A 173 19.63 -10.59 10.67
C VAL A 173 19.61 -10.92 12.17
N HIS A 174 18.96 -10.11 13.00
CA HIS A 174 18.83 -10.37 14.44
C HIS A 174 18.14 -11.71 14.74
N ILE A 175 17.07 -12.02 14.00
CA ILE A 175 16.39 -13.33 14.09
C ILE A 175 17.33 -14.47 13.67
N LEU A 176 18.12 -14.28 12.61
CA LEU A 176 19.03 -15.31 12.09
C LEU A 176 20.20 -15.62 13.05
N PHE A 177 20.74 -14.61 13.75
CA PHE A 177 21.93 -14.72 14.59
C PHE A 177 21.64 -15.02 16.08
N GLY A 178 20.42 -15.40 16.45
CA GLY A 178 20.13 -15.97 17.77
C GLY A 178 19.16 -15.19 18.66
N GLY A 179 18.35 -14.29 18.09
CA GLY A 179 17.20 -13.73 18.80
C GLY A 179 16.24 -14.84 19.26
N LYS A 180 16.12 -15.04 20.59
CA LYS A 180 15.16 -15.95 21.22
C LYS A 180 13.73 -15.39 21.17
N GLU A 181 13.23 -15.11 19.98
CA GLU A 181 11.81 -14.84 19.79
C GLU A 181 11.18 -16.11 19.23
N ASN A 182 10.21 -16.67 19.95
CA ASN A 182 9.42 -17.83 19.53
C ASN A 182 8.45 -17.41 18.42
N ILE A 183 8.97 -16.89 17.31
CA ILE A 183 8.21 -16.76 16.08
C ILE A 183 8.12 -18.18 15.54
N ILE A 184 6.95 -18.80 15.75
CA ILE A 184 6.58 -20.05 15.11
C ILE A 184 6.83 -19.82 13.62
N LYS A 185 7.93 -20.36 13.08
CA LYS A 185 8.20 -20.39 11.65
C LYS A 185 7.07 -21.23 11.08
N GLY A 186 6.01 -20.56 10.63
CA GLY A 186 4.89 -21.24 9.97
C GLY A 186 5.44 -22.11 8.85
N ASP A 187 4.85 -23.28 8.67
CA ASP A 187 5.30 -24.22 7.65
C ASP A 187 5.41 -23.51 6.28
N ILE A 188 6.52 -23.77 5.58
CA ILE A 188 6.76 -23.19 4.26
C ILE A 188 5.81 -23.89 3.28
N HIS A 189 4.63 -23.31 3.08
CA HIS A 189 3.67 -23.80 2.11
C HIS A 189 4.20 -23.45 0.72
N TYR A 190 4.88 -24.41 0.08
CA TYR A 190 5.44 -24.23 -1.26
C TYR A 190 4.37 -24.09 -2.34
N PHE A 191 3.21 -24.73 -2.18
CA PHE A 191 2.20 -24.86 -3.25
C PHE A 191 0.74 -24.84 -2.81
N GLN A 192 0.45 -24.72 -1.51
CA GLN A 192 -0.89 -24.97 -0.99
C GLN A 192 -1.59 -23.65 -0.60
N PRO A 193 -2.66 -23.24 -1.29
CA PRO A 193 -3.44 -22.07 -0.87
C PRO A 193 -4.13 -22.40 0.45
N ALA A 194 -3.97 -21.52 1.45
CA ALA A 194 -4.56 -21.68 2.78
C ALA A 194 -6.10 -21.89 2.78
N SER A 195 -6.75 -21.58 1.65
CA SER A 195 -8.18 -21.81 1.42
C SER A 195 -8.60 -23.29 1.41
N LEU A 196 -7.71 -24.25 1.09
CA LEU A 196 -8.04 -25.68 1.16
C LEU A 196 -7.85 -26.26 2.58
N THR A 197 -6.89 -25.75 3.34
CA THR A 197 -6.60 -26.21 4.71
C THR A 197 -7.70 -25.82 5.70
N SER A 198 -8.38 -24.68 5.51
CA SER A 198 -9.53 -24.29 6.34
C SER A 198 -10.78 -25.16 6.09
N ILE A 199 -10.91 -25.75 4.90
CA ILE A 199 -11.97 -26.70 4.56
C ILE A 199 -11.61 -28.08 5.14
N ASP A 200 -10.37 -28.55 4.97
CA ASP A 200 -9.93 -29.84 5.51
C ASP A 200 -9.89 -29.86 7.06
N HIS A 201 -9.51 -28.77 7.72
CA HIS A 201 -9.51 -28.67 9.19
C HIS A 201 -10.94 -28.59 9.78
N ASN A 202 -11.92 -28.12 9.01
CA ASN A 202 -13.34 -28.12 9.40
C ASN A 202 -13.98 -29.52 9.20
N LEU A 203 -13.50 -30.27 8.20
CA LEU A 203 -13.91 -31.67 7.95
C LEU A 203 -13.27 -32.69 8.92
N THR A 204 -12.11 -32.40 9.51
CA THR A 204 -11.51 -33.25 10.56
C THR A 204 -12.09 -33.00 11.95
N SER A 205 -12.47 -31.75 12.28
CA SER A 205 -13.11 -31.42 13.57
C SER A 205 -14.56 -31.90 13.69
N THR A 206 -15.23 -32.20 12.56
CA THR A 206 -16.59 -32.78 12.54
C THR A 206 -16.61 -34.31 12.66
N LYS A 207 -15.46 -34.98 12.47
CA LYS A 207 -15.35 -36.45 12.54
C LYS A 207 -14.80 -36.98 13.87
N SER A 208 -14.43 -36.09 14.80
CA SER A 208 -13.85 -36.44 16.11
C SER A 208 -14.80 -36.27 17.31
N SER A 209 -16.11 -36.19 17.08
CA SER A 209 -17.12 -36.23 18.15
C SER A 209 -17.89 -37.56 18.12
N PRO A 210 -17.46 -38.59 18.86
CA PRO A 210 -18.35 -39.58 19.44
C PRO A 210 -19.02 -39.04 20.72
#